data_AF-W1DTP5-F1
#
_entry.id   AF-W1DTP5-F1
#
_cell.length_a   1.000
_cell.length_b   1.000
_cell.length_c   1.000
_cell.angle_alpha   90.00
_cell.angle_beta   90.00
_cell.angle_gamma   90.00
#
_symmetry.space_group_name_H-M   'P 1'
#
loop_
_entity.id
_entity.type
_entity.pdbx_description
1 polymer ?
#
loop_
_entity_poly.entity_id
_entity_poly.type
_entity_poly.pdbx_seq_one_letter_code
_entity_poly.pdbx_strand_id
1 'polypeptide(L)'
;MLCHLFDQPTHSSAMFICDRCGVVKEEAAEGVEDIMHTLAARMGFALRHNVIEAHGLCAGCVEVEACSTPGHCQHDHTIQLKKKAR
;
A
#
# COMPACT_ATOMS: atom_id res chain seq x y z
N MET A 1 12.02 -13.52 3.34
CA MET A 1 11.35 -14.20 2.22
C MET A 1 11.81 -13.46 0.97
N LEU A 2 12.61 -14.12 0.13
CA LEU A 2 13.31 -13.55 -1.02
C LEU A 2 12.36 -13.52 -2.23
N CYS A 3 12.18 -12.36 -2.84
CA CYS A 3 11.52 -12.25 -4.14
C CYS A 3 12.49 -12.78 -5.21
N HIS A 4 12.10 -13.88 -5.87
CA HIS A 4 12.88 -14.55 -6.91
C HIS A 4 12.49 -14.03 -8.31
N LEU A 5 12.84 -12.78 -8.62
CA LEU A 5 12.74 -12.26 -9.98
C LEU A 5 14.00 -11.48 -10.37
N PHE A 6 15.13 -12.18 -10.27
CA PHE A 6 16.39 -11.79 -10.89
C PHE A 6 16.25 -11.95 -12.40
N ASP A 7 15.83 -10.91 -13.13
CA ASP A 7 16.44 -10.47 -14.41
C ASP A 7 15.72 -9.28 -15.10
N GLN A 8 14.92 -8.48 -14.37
CA GLN A 8 14.32 -7.27 -14.95
C GLN A 8 14.72 -6.05 -14.13
N PRO A 9 15.03 -4.91 -14.77
CA PRO A 9 15.60 -3.76 -14.10
C PRO A 9 14.61 -3.28 -13.03
N THR A 10 15.07 -3.28 -11.78
CA THR A 10 14.53 -2.50 -10.65
C THR A 10 13.07 -2.09 -10.80
N HIS A 11 12.15 -3.05 -10.80
CA HIS A 11 10.73 -2.70 -10.77
C HIS A 11 10.46 -2.01 -9.44
N SER A 12 10.23 -0.69 -9.47
CA SER A 12 9.71 0.00 -8.30
C SER A 12 8.34 -0.58 -7.98
N SER A 13 8.23 -1.24 -6.83
CA SER A 13 6.95 -1.75 -6.35
C SER A 13 6.29 -0.79 -5.36
N ALA A 14 4.98 -0.69 -5.44
CA ALA A 14 4.15 0.05 -4.51
C ALA A 14 3.46 -0.93 -3.55
N MET A 15 3.54 -0.61 -2.27
CA MET A 15 2.96 -1.39 -1.19
C MET A 15 1.67 -0.72 -0.72
N PHE A 16 0.54 -1.40 -0.88
CA PHE A 16 -0.76 -0.98 -0.37
C PHE A 16 -1.05 -1.70 0.95
N ILE A 17 -1.10 -0.94 2.04
CA ILE A 17 -1.19 -1.44 3.40
C ILE A 17 -2.58 -1.12 3.94
N CYS A 18 -3.32 -2.16 4.31
CA CYS A 18 -4.61 -1.99 4.99
C CYS A 18 -4.38 -1.74 6.48
N ASP A 19 -4.76 -0.56 6.97
CA ASP A 19 -4.58 -0.21 8.38
C ASP A 19 -5.49 -1.01 9.33
N ARG A 20 -6.57 -1.62 8.80
CA ARG A 20 -7.50 -2.45 9.58
C ARG A 20 -6.98 -3.86 9.79
N CYS A 21 -6.83 -4.64 8.71
CA CYS A 21 -6.45 -6.04 8.81
C CYS A 21 -4.95 -6.31 8.64
N GLY A 22 -4.15 -5.30 8.29
CA GLY A 22 -2.72 -5.45 8.07
C GLY A 22 -2.35 -6.18 6.77
N VAL A 23 -3.31 -6.47 5.89
CA VAL A 23 -2.99 -7.05 4.58
C VAL A 23 -2.15 -6.06 3.77
N VAL A 24 -1.12 -6.60 3.12
CA VAL A 24 -0.24 -5.85 2.25
C VAL A 24 -0.37 -6.40 0.84
N LYS A 25 -0.56 -5.51 -0.14
CA LYS A 25 -0.61 -5.86 -1.55
C LYS A 25 0.50 -5.11 -2.29
N GLU A 26 1.33 -5.85 -3.00
CA GLU A 26 2.43 -5.32 -3.80
C GLU A 26 1.97 -5.22 -5.26
N GLU A 27 2.14 -4.05 -5.88
CA GLU A 27 1.82 -3.80 -7.29
C GLU A 27 2.98 -3.07 -7.97
N ALA A 28 3.11 -3.24 -9.29
CA ALA A 28 4.08 -2.50 -10.07
C ALA A 28 3.73 -1.00 -10.09
N ALA A 29 4.69 -0.14 -9.75
CA ALA A 29 4.51 1.30 -9.71
C ALA A 29 4.91 1.97 -11.03
N GLU A 30 4.45 1.41 -12.15
CA GLU A 30 4.73 1.96 -13.49
C GLU A 30 4.25 3.42 -13.57
N GLY A 31 5.13 4.32 -14.01
CA GLY A 31 4.87 5.76 -14.13
C GLY A 31 5.08 6.59 -12.86
N VAL A 32 4.97 6.03 -11.65
CA VAL A 32 5.32 6.77 -10.41
C VAL A 32 6.82 6.97 -10.31
N GLU A 33 7.59 5.98 -10.76
CA GLU A 33 9.05 6.05 -10.85
C GLU A 33 9.53 7.19 -11.76
N ASP A 34 8.93 7.36 -12.93
CA ASP A 34 9.30 8.41 -13.89
C ASP A 34 9.08 9.82 -13.32
N ILE A 35 7.98 10.00 -12.58
CA ILE A 35 7.68 11.26 -11.89
C ILE A 35 8.76 11.55 -10.84
N MET A 36 9.12 10.55 -10.05
CA MET A 36 10.13 10.68 -9.00
C MET A 36 11.52 10.98 -9.57
N HIS A 37 11.92 10.32 -10.66
CA HIS A 37 13.16 10.61 -11.37
C HIS A 37 13.18 12.02 -11.95
N THR A 38 12.07 12.46 -12.54
CA THR A 38 11.96 13.83 -13.09
C THR A 38 12.11 14.89 -12.01
N LEU A 39 11.45 14.69 -10.85
CA LEU A 39 11.57 15.59 -9.70
C LEU A 39 13.00 15.59 -9.14
N ALA A 40 13.60 14.41 -8.98
CA ALA A 40 14.96 14.28 -8.48
C ALA A 40 15.97 15.00 -9.40
N ALA A 41 15.87 14.81 -10.72
CA ALA A 41 16.73 15.48 -11.70
C ALA A 41 16.62 17.01 -11.61
N ARG A 42 15.39 17.55 -11.50
CA ARG A 42 15.16 18.99 -11.34
C ARG A 42 15.77 19.57 -10.07
N MET A 43 15.91 18.74 -9.03
CA MET A 43 16.51 19.14 -7.75
C MET A 43 18.02 18.89 -7.69
N GLY A 44 18.62 18.30 -8.73
CA GLY A 44 20.00 17.80 -8.69
C GLY A 44 20.18 16.65 -7.68
N PHE A 45 19.11 15.94 -7.35
CA PHE A 45 19.09 14.85 -6.39
C PHE A 45 19.37 13.52 -7.09
N ALA A 46 20.38 12.79 -6.62
CA ALA A 46 20.72 11.47 -7.15
C ALA A 46 19.86 10.38 -6.48
N LEU A 47 18.66 10.16 -7.02
CA LEU A 47 17.75 9.11 -6.57
C LEU A 47 18.39 7.72 -6.80
N ARG A 48 18.45 6.90 -5.74
CA ARG A 48 19.05 5.55 -5.79
C ARG A 48 18.03 4.42 -5.62
N HIS A 49 17.06 4.64 -4.75
CA HIS A 49 16.00 3.68 -4.46
C HIS A 49 14.72 4.47 -4.17
N ASN A 50 13.60 3.93 -4.59
CA ASN A 50 12.28 4.48 -4.32
C ASN A 50 11.51 3.51 -3.42
N VAL A 51 10.77 4.06 -2.46
CA VAL A 51 9.89 3.30 -1.58
C VAL A 51 8.52 3.96 -1.66
N ILE A 52 7.54 3.23 -2.17
CA ILE A 52 6.18 3.73 -2.39
C ILE A 52 5.25 2.93 -1.47
N GLU A 53 4.74 3.59 -0.43
CA GLU A 53 3.80 3.00 0.53
C GLU A 53 2.51 3.81 0.57
N ALA A 54 1.38 3.12 0.44
CA ALA A 54 0.05 3.70 0.50
C ALA A 54 -0.74 3.03 1.63
N HIS A 55 -1.19 3.82 2.60
CA HIS A 55 -2.02 3.36 3.71
C HIS A 55 -3.50 3.62 3.42
N GLY A 56 -4.35 2.64 3.70
CA GLY A 56 -5.78 2.73 3.47
C GLY A 56 -6.55 1.51 3.96
N LEU A 57 -7.63 1.16 3.25
CA LEU A 57 -8.44 -0.02 3.54
C LEU A 57 -8.50 -0.91 2.30
N CYS A 58 -8.31 -2.22 2.49
CA CYS A 58 -8.59 -3.18 1.44
C CYS A 58 -10.11 -3.28 1.19
N ALA A 59 -10.51 -3.80 0.02
CA ALA A 59 -11.92 -3.91 -0.37
C ALA A 59 -12.80 -4.54 0.72
N GLY A 60 -12.37 -5.66 1.31
CA GLY A 60 -13.12 -6.29 2.40
C GLY A 60 -13.25 -5.41 3.64
N CYS A 61 -12.21 -4.65 4.00
CA CYS A 61 -12.29 -3.73 5.14
C CYS A 61 -13.13 -2.48 4.85
N VAL A 62 -13.21 -2.04 3.59
CA VAL A 62 -14.16 -1.00 3.18
C VAL A 62 -15.60 -1.45 3.38
N GLU A 63 -15.93 -2.68 3.00
CA GLU A 63 -17.27 -3.26 3.21
C GLU A 63 -17.61 -3.41 4.70
N VAL A 64 -16.63 -3.79 5.52
CA VAL A 64 -16.83 -3.88 6.97
C VAL A 64 -17.08 -2.51 7.59
N GLU A 65 -16.31 -1.48 7.22
CA GLU A 65 -16.49 -0.11 7.73
C GLU A 65 -17.79 0.54 7.22
N ALA A 66 -18.26 0.17 6.04
CA ALA A 66 -19.53 0.65 5.48
C ALA A 66 -20.77 -0.08 6.05
N CYS A 67 -20.59 -1.15 6.84
CA CYS A 67 -21.69 -1.95 7.34
C CYS A 67 -22.42 -1.26 8.51
N SER A 68 -23.68 -0.90 8.29
CA SER A 68 -24.55 -0.26 9.30
C SER A 68 -25.26 -1.23 10.24
N THR A 69 -25.24 -2.54 9.96
CA THR A 69 -26.00 -3.57 10.70
C THR A 69 -25.14 -4.80 11.06
N PRO A 70 -24.25 -4.69 12.07
CA PRO A 70 -23.28 -5.74 12.41
C PRO A 70 -23.90 -7.09 12.84
N GLY A 71 -25.18 -7.12 13.18
CA GLY A 71 -25.89 -8.34 13.59
C GLY A 71 -26.50 -9.17 12.44
N HIS A 72 -26.47 -8.66 11.20
CA HIS A 72 -27.07 -9.32 10.03
C HIS A 72 -26.09 -9.43 8.85
N CYS A 73 -24.79 -9.31 9.11
CA CYS A 73 -23.74 -9.48 8.12
C CYS A 73 -22.83 -10.67 8.46
N GLN A 74 -22.01 -11.10 7.50
CA GLN A 74 -21.00 -12.14 7.69
C GLN A 74 -19.58 -11.54 7.75
N HIS A 75 -19.47 -10.25 8.05
CA HIS A 75 -18.20 -9.55 8.12
C HIS A 75 -17.52 -9.78 9.47
N ASP A 76 -16.18 -9.84 9.46
CA ASP A 76 -15.42 -9.85 10.70
C ASP A 76 -15.25 -8.43 11.26
N HIS A 77 -16.12 -8.09 12.21
CA HIS A 77 -16.10 -6.84 12.97
C HIS A 77 -15.16 -6.87 14.18
N THR A 78 -14.48 -7.98 14.48
CA THR A 78 -13.62 -8.10 15.67
C THR A 78 -12.31 -7.33 15.55
N ILE A 79 -11.88 -7.08 14.31
CA ILE A 79 -10.67 -6.30 14.00
C ILE A 79 -10.95 -4.83 14.30
N GLN A 80 -10.48 -4.36 15.45
CA GLN A 80 -10.53 -2.95 15.82
C GLN A 80 -9.30 -2.22 15.29
N LEU A 81 -9.54 -1.14 14.54
CA LEU A 81 -8.50 -0.20 14.16
C LEU A 81 -7.84 0.34 15.44
N LYS A 82 -6.59 -0.04 15.70
CA LYS A 82 -5.75 0.71 16.64
C LYS A 82 -5.46 2.05 16.00
N LYS A 83 -6.34 3.04 16.22
CA LYS A 83 -5.98 4.45 15.95
C LYS A 83 -4.67 4.69 16.67
N LYS A 84 -3.57 4.85 15.92
CA LYS A 84 -2.33 5.39 16.47
C LYS A 84 -2.72 6.76 17.04
N ALA A 85 -2.73 6.85 18.38
CA ALA A 85 -2.85 8.12 19.06
C ALA A 85 -1.70 9.01 18.56
N ARG A 86 -2.06 10.13 17.94
CA ARG A 86 -1.11 11.13 17.46
C ARG A 86 -0.42 11.81 18.63
#